data_AF-A0A3Q8UBU6-F1
#
_entry.id   AF-A0A3Q8UBU6-F1
#
_cell.length_a   1.000
_cell.length_b   1.000
_cell.length_c   1.000
_cell.angle_alpha   90.00
_cell.angle_beta   90.00
_cell.angle_gamma   90.00
#
_symmetry.space_group_name_H-M   'P 1'
#
loop_
_entity.id
_entity.type
_entity.pdbx_description
1 polymer ?
#
loop_
_entity_poly.entity_id
_entity_poly.type
_entity_poly.pdbx_seq_one_letter_code
_entity_poly.pdbx_strand_id
1 'polypeptide(L)'
;MDEILWSLKKHSAGLNCGLWDYSASFITRLGHNKKLLFPDRSKYVNMSQSFLSNYRKLLVSICHKRGAPATGGMFALVQDLSVMSREKLIEILLENKKIETLIGADGGLVYDLSLVEPLKELYKELFPNGKLNQIDEIWTLNYLNNKNEEDLLCIPQTGGATFDGLKLNIEVIILFIENWILKKGHFIYKGKVEDSATAEISRSQIWQQIRHKAVFEITNDNEKLFLPHNISLSFV
;
A
#
# COMPACT_ATOMS: atom_id res chain seq x y z
N MET A 1 11.33 -8.72 -10.87
CA MET A 1 11.40 -9.34 -9.51
C MET A 1 12.27 -10.57 -9.53
N ASP A 2 12.04 -11.48 -10.48
CA ASP A 2 12.81 -12.71 -10.62
C ASP A 2 14.32 -12.45 -10.85
N GLU A 3 14.63 -11.49 -11.71
CA GLU A 3 16.01 -11.05 -12.01
C GLU A 3 16.66 -10.35 -10.81
N ILE A 4 15.88 -9.66 -9.98
CA ILE A 4 16.37 -9.03 -8.74
C ILE A 4 16.82 -10.13 -7.77
N LEU A 5 15.97 -11.13 -7.55
CA LEU A 5 16.31 -12.29 -6.72
C LEU A 5 17.50 -13.07 -7.27
N TRP A 6 17.58 -13.27 -8.59
CA TRP A 6 18.72 -13.93 -9.22
C TRP A 6 20.03 -13.17 -9.00
N SER A 7 20.00 -11.85 -9.21
CA SER A 7 21.18 -10.98 -9.06
C SER A 7 21.67 -10.93 -7.61
N LEU A 8 20.76 -11.02 -6.65
CA LEU A 8 21.04 -11.01 -5.22
C LEU A 8 21.03 -12.40 -4.57
N LYS A 9 21.04 -13.50 -5.34
CA LYS A 9 20.77 -14.86 -4.83
C LYS A 9 21.64 -15.33 -3.66
N LYS A 10 22.84 -14.77 -3.47
CA LYS A 10 23.74 -15.10 -2.36
C LYS A 10 23.48 -14.31 -1.08
N HIS A 11 22.63 -13.27 -1.14
CA HIS A 11 22.42 -12.30 -0.06
C HIS A 11 20.94 -11.94 0.16
N SER A 12 20.05 -12.38 -0.72
CA SER A 12 18.63 -12.08 -0.62
C SER A 12 17.97 -12.83 0.54
N ALA A 13 17.13 -12.12 1.29
CA ALA A 13 16.21 -12.68 2.28
C ALA A 13 14.75 -12.53 1.82
N GLY A 14 14.51 -12.57 0.50
CA GLY A 14 13.17 -12.47 -0.07
C GLY A 14 12.77 -11.06 -0.51
N LEU A 15 11.46 -10.85 -0.66
CA LEU A 15 10.87 -9.56 -1.04
C LEU A 15 9.69 -9.21 -0.12
N ASN A 16 9.40 -7.91 -0.03
CA ASN A 16 8.28 -7.37 0.74
C ASN A 16 7.28 -6.65 -0.18
N CYS A 17 5.99 -6.77 0.14
CA CYS A 17 4.92 -6.08 -0.56
C CYS A 17 4.57 -4.75 0.10
N GLY A 18 5.00 -3.63 -0.50
CA GLY A 18 4.69 -2.28 -0.02
C GLY A 18 3.52 -1.64 -0.76
N LEU A 19 2.63 -0.93 -0.04
CA LEU A 19 1.48 -0.25 -0.66
C LEU A 19 1.82 1.17 -1.14
N TRP A 20 2.32 2.03 -0.23
CA TRP A 20 2.49 3.45 -0.52
C TRP A 20 3.68 3.75 -1.40
N ASP A 21 4.85 3.17 -1.16
CA ASP A 21 6.01 3.31 -2.06
C ASP A 21 5.71 2.78 -3.46
N TYR A 22 5.02 1.64 -3.57
CA TYR A 22 4.63 1.09 -4.88
C TYR A 22 3.67 2.02 -5.60
N SER A 23 2.66 2.55 -4.90
CA SER A 23 1.69 3.48 -5.48
C SER A 23 2.35 4.81 -5.87
N ALA A 24 3.28 5.34 -5.06
CA ALA A 24 4.02 6.55 -5.36
C ALA A 24 4.93 6.36 -6.58
N SER A 25 5.61 5.21 -6.66
CA SER A 25 6.42 4.81 -7.82
C SER A 25 5.55 4.68 -9.07
N PHE A 26 4.36 4.09 -8.98
CA PHE A 26 3.41 4.00 -10.08
C PHE A 26 3.08 5.39 -10.65
N ILE A 27 2.68 6.33 -9.79
CA ILE A 27 2.37 7.70 -10.20
C ILE A 27 3.63 8.39 -10.76
N THR A 28 4.79 8.21 -10.14
CA THR A 28 6.04 8.84 -10.60
C THR A 28 6.45 8.34 -11.99
N ARG A 29 6.26 7.05 -12.28
CA ARG A 29 6.67 6.43 -13.55
C ARG A 29 5.64 6.63 -14.66
N LEU A 30 4.35 6.54 -14.33
CA LEU A 30 3.27 6.47 -15.31
C LEU A 30 2.33 7.69 -15.26
N GLY A 31 2.52 8.58 -14.29
CA GLY A 31 1.59 9.66 -14.00
C GLY A 31 1.55 10.76 -15.06
N HIS A 32 2.39 10.73 -16.09
CA HIS A 32 2.21 11.56 -17.29
C HIS A 32 1.05 11.10 -18.18
N ASN A 33 0.60 9.85 -18.07
CA ASN A 33 -0.52 9.32 -18.83
C ASN A 33 -1.85 9.69 -18.13
N LYS A 34 -2.67 10.51 -18.78
CA LYS A 34 -3.96 10.95 -18.25
C LYS A 34 -4.95 9.79 -18.01
N LYS A 35 -4.82 8.69 -18.75
CA LYS A 35 -5.65 7.47 -18.57
C LYS A 35 -5.32 6.73 -17.27
N LEU A 36 -4.18 7.03 -16.65
CA LEU A 36 -3.70 6.42 -15.41
C LEU A 36 -3.77 7.43 -14.25
N LEU A 37 -4.79 8.30 -14.25
CA LEU A 37 -5.04 9.21 -13.15
C LEU A 37 -5.42 8.41 -11.90
N PHE A 38 -4.60 8.51 -10.87
CA PHE A 38 -4.81 7.76 -9.63
C PHE A 38 -5.98 8.37 -8.84
N PRO A 39 -6.97 7.58 -8.43
CA PRO A 39 -8.09 8.07 -7.62
C PRO A 39 -7.64 8.35 -6.19
N ASP A 40 -8.48 8.97 -5.37
CA ASP A 40 -8.21 9.19 -3.94
C ASP A 40 -7.65 7.92 -3.28
N ARG A 41 -6.43 8.04 -2.73
CA ARG A 41 -5.67 6.92 -2.17
C ARG A 41 -6.34 6.30 -0.95
N SER A 42 -7.06 7.09 -0.15
CA SER A 42 -7.69 6.64 1.09
C SER A 42 -9.02 5.97 0.83
N LYS A 43 -9.71 6.36 -0.26
CA LYS A 43 -11.04 5.83 -0.61
C LYS A 43 -10.97 4.64 -1.55
N TYR A 44 -10.08 4.67 -2.54
CA TYR A 44 -10.11 3.72 -3.67
C TYR A 44 -8.87 2.84 -3.79
N VAL A 45 -7.77 3.16 -3.12
CA VAL A 45 -6.51 2.43 -3.27
C VAL A 45 -6.24 1.59 -2.04
N ASN A 46 -6.36 0.27 -2.20
CA ASN A 46 -6.06 -0.69 -1.15
C ASN A 46 -5.68 -2.05 -1.77
N MET A 47 -5.21 -2.98 -0.94
CA MET A 47 -4.67 -4.28 -1.40
C MET A 47 -5.70 -5.22 -2.04
N SER A 48 -7.01 -4.92 -1.99
CA SER A 48 -8.03 -5.68 -2.73
C SER A 48 -8.16 -5.25 -4.19
N GLN A 49 -7.69 -4.06 -4.54
CA GLN A 49 -7.72 -3.58 -5.92
C GLN A 49 -6.89 -4.48 -6.84
N SER A 50 -7.38 -4.69 -8.06
CA SER A 50 -6.84 -5.69 -9.01
C SER A 50 -5.32 -5.59 -9.16
N PHE A 51 -4.79 -4.42 -9.50
CA PHE A 51 -3.34 -4.26 -9.73
C PHE A 51 -2.47 -4.58 -8.50
N LEU A 52 -2.88 -4.18 -7.29
CA LEU A 52 -2.16 -4.49 -6.05
C LEU A 52 -2.32 -5.95 -5.65
N SER A 53 -3.52 -6.50 -5.87
CA SER A 53 -3.82 -7.90 -5.61
C SER A 53 -3.00 -8.83 -6.52
N ASN A 54 -2.80 -8.44 -7.78
CA ASN A 54 -1.97 -9.15 -8.74
C ASN A 54 -0.47 -8.94 -8.47
N TYR A 55 -0.07 -7.73 -8.09
CA TYR A 55 1.30 -7.45 -7.64
C TYR A 55 1.72 -8.37 -6.47
N ARG A 56 0.92 -8.47 -5.39
CA ARG A 56 1.26 -9.34 -4.26
C ARG A 56 1.31 -10.82 -4.64
N LYS A 57 0.37 -11.30 -5.46
CA LYS A 57 0.36 -12.70 -5.93
C LYS A 57 1.61 -13.00 -6.74
N LEU A 58 1.97 -12.11 -7.67
CA LEU A 58 3.18 -12.25 -8.48
C LEU A 58 4.44 -12.26 -7.62
N LEU A 59 4.52 -11.38 -6.62
CA LEU A 59 5.66 -11.32 -5.69
C LEU A 59 5.82 -12.64 -4.94
N VAL A 60 4.74 -13.14 -4.31
CA VAL A 60 4.74 -14.42 -3.58
C VAL A 60 5.18 -15.56 -4.50
N SER A 61 4.56 -15.69 -5.68
CA SER A 61 4.90 -16.80 -6.57
C SER A 61 6.33 -16.77 -7.07
N ILE A 62 6.89 -15.57 -7.35
CA ILE A 62 8.28 -15.44 -7.77
C ILE A 62 9.24 -15.76 -6.63
N CYS A 63 8.97 -15.28 -5.42
CA CYS A 63 9.75 -15.61 -4.23
C CYS A 63 9.80 -17.12 -4.00
N HIS A 64 8.64 -17.79 -3.97
CA HIS A 64 8.53 -19.21 -3.68
C HIS A 64 9.16 -20.07 -4.78
N LYS A 65 9.00 -19.69 -6.06
CA LYS A 65 9.71 -20.33 -7.19
C LYS A 65 11.23 -20.31 -7.00
N ARG A 66 11.77 -19.29 -6.31
CA ARG A 66 13.20 -19.12 -6.03
C ARG A 66 13.63 -19.64 -4.65
N GLY A 67 12.72 -20.24 -3.88
CA GLY A 67 13.00 -20.70 -2.51
C GLY A 67 13.28 -19.55 -1.54
N ALA A 68 12.73 -18.36 -1.80
CA ALA A 68 12.89 -17.18 -0.97
C ALA A 68 11.56 -16.80 -0.31
N PRO A 69 11.58 -16.17 0.88
CA PRO A 69 10.34 -15.76 1.53
C PRO A 69 9.70 -14.52 0.86
N ALA A 70 8.40 -14.37 1.05
CA ALA A 70 7.61 -13.21 0.67
C ALA A 70 6.86 -12.67 1.88
N THR A 71 6.94 -11.37 2.14
CA THR A 71 6.22 -10.74 3.27
C THR A 71 5.14 -9.77 2.78
N GLY A 72 4.03 -9.72 3.52
CA GLY A 72 2.98 -8.72 3.36
C GLY A 72 3.38 -7.35 3.88
N GLY A 73 2.49 -6.36 3.74
CA GLY A 73 2.80 -4.96 4.02
C GLY A 73 2.71 -4.57 5.49
N MET A 74 2.92 -3.28 5.77
CA MET A 74 2.72 -2.68 7.10
C MET A 74 1.24 -2.62 7.48
N PHE A 75 0.89 -3.15 8.65
CA PHE A 75 -0.35 -2.80 9.36
C PHE A 75 -0.10 -1.54 10.19
N ALA A 76 -0.56 -0.40 9.66
CA ALA A 76 -0.23 0.92 10.18
C ALA A 76 -1.24 1.50 11.19
N LEU A 77 -2.37 0.81 11.44
CA LEU A 77 -3.34 1.29 12.43
C LEU A 77 -2.76 1.17 13.85
N VAL A 78 -2.93 2.23 14.62
CA VAL A 78 -2.56 2.31 16.03
C VAL A 78 -3.80 2.52 16.88
N GLN A 79 -3.76 2.00 18.11
CA GLN A 79 -4.90 2.14 19.02
C GLN A 79 -5.11 3.61 19.39
N ASP A 80 -6.29 4.14 19.05
CA ASP A 80 -6.81 5.38 19.61
C ASP A 80 -7.92 5.02 20.59
N LEU A 81 -7.66 5.18 21.89
CA LEU A 81 -8.60 4.82 22.96
C LEU A 81 -9.92 5.59 22.88
N SER A 82 -9.97 6.73 22.19
CA SER A 82 -11.19 7.49 22.01
C SER A 82 -12.08 6.97 20.88
N VAL A 83 -11.53 6.14 19.98
CA VAL A 83 -12.20 5.71 18.74
C VAL A 83 -12.31 4.20 18.61
N MET A 84 -11.38 3.43 19.17
CA MET A 84 -11.28 1.98 18.94
C MET A 84 -10.78 1.20 20.15
N SER A 85 -11.49 0.14 20.51
CA SER A 85 -11.03 -0.80 21.53
C SER A 85 -9.86 -1.66 21.01
N ARG A 86 -9.09 -2.25 21.93
CA ARG A 86 -7.97 -3.12 21.58
C ARG A 86 -8.43 -4.34 20.80
N GLU A 87 -9.58 -4.90 21.18
CA GLU A 87 -10.18 -6.08 20.55
C GLU A 87 -10.54 -5.78 19.10
N LYS A 88 -11.10 -4.59 18.83
CA LYS A 88 -11.43 -4.19 17.47
C LYS A 88 -10.19 -3.99 16.59
N LEU A 89 -9.11 -3.43 17.15
CA LEU A 89 -7.84 -3.30 16.45
C LEU A 89 -7.26 -4.68 16.07
N ILE A 90 -7.32 -5.64 16.99
CA ILE A 90 -6.86 -7.01 16.75
C ILE A 90 -7.74 -7.69 15.69
N GLU A 91 -9.07 -7.54 15.75
CA GLU A 91 -9.98 -8.08 14.73
C GLU A 91 -9.59 -7.59 13.32
N ILE A 92 -9.42 -6.28 13.15
CA ILE A 92 -9.04 -5.67 11.86
C ILE A 92 -7.65 -6.15 11.40
N LEU A 93 -6.69 -6.29 12.33
CA LEU A 93 -5.38 -6.86 12.04
C LEU A 93 -5.51 -8.28 11.51
N LEU A 94 -6.24 -9.15 12.22
CA LEU A 94 -6.35 -10.56 11.87
C LEU A 94 -7.03 -10.75 10.52
N GLU A 95 -8.09 -9.99 10.23
CA GLU A 95 -8.74 -10.00 8.91
C GLU A 95 -7.77 -9.59 7.79
N ASN A 96 -7.01 -8.51 8.01
CA ASN A 96 -6.02 -8.03 7.05
C ASN A 96 -4.91 -9.06 6.79
N LYS A 97 -4.32 -9.60 7.86
CA LYS A 97 -3.20 -10.53 7.79
C LYS A 97 -3.60 -11.94 7.36
N LYS A 98 -4.84 -12.34 7.61
CA LYS A 98 -5.39 -13.60 7.09
C LYS A 98 -5.41 -13.59 5.56
N ILE A 99 -5.82 -12.48 4.94
CA ILE A 99 -5.83 -12.36 3.48
C ILE A 99 -4.41 -12.45 2.90
N GLU A 100 -3.42 -11.80 3.52
CA GLU A 100 -2.02 -11.90 3.09
C GLU A 100 -1.49 -13.34 3.22
N THR A 101 -1.79 -13.99 4.35
CA THR A 101 -1.35 -15.37 4.64
C THR A 101 -1.95 -16.37 3.66
N LEU A 102 -3.25 -16.27 3.38
CA LEU A 102 -3.96 -17.14 2.44
C LEU A 102 -3.53 -16.95 0.98
N ILE A 103 -2.78 -15.89 0.66
CA ILE A 103 -2.18 -15.69 -0.67
C ILE A 103 -0.76 -16.27 -0.73
N GLY A 104 -0.16 -16.55 0.42
CA GLY A 104 1.10 -17.27 0.56
C GLY A 104 2.20 -16.44 1.18
N ALA A 105 1.88 -15.29 1.80
CA ALA A 105 2.88 -14.54 2.55
C ALA A 105 3.44 -15.38 3.72
N ASP A 106 4.75 -15.36 3.89
CA ASP A 106 5.51 -16.02 4.98
C ASP A 106 5.61 -15.16 6.24
N GLY A 107 5.09 -13.94 6.19
CA GLY A 107 5.11 -12.99 7.29
C GLY A 107 4.50 -11.65 6.90
N GLY A 108 4.51 -10.71 7.84
CA GLY A 108 3.90 -9.39 7.68
C GLY A 108 4.45 -8.40 8.70
N LEU A 109 4.20 -7.12 8.45
CA LEU A 109 4.71 -6.04 9.28
C LEU A 109 3.57 -5.46 10.13
N VAL A 110 3.86 -5.16 11.39
CA VAL A 110 3.01 -4.40 12.31
C VAL A 110 3.83 -3.28 12.91
N TYR A 111 3.20 -2.13 13.12
CA TYR A 111 3.87 -1.01 13.76
C TYR A 111 3.86 -1.15 15.29
N ASP A 112 2.72 -1.53 15.87
CA ASP A 112 2.57 -1.71 17.31
C ASP A 112 3.04 -3.12 17.75
N LEU A 113 4.02 -3.16 18.66
CA LEU A 113 4.58 -4.40 19.21
C LEU A 113 3.52 -5.25 19.92
N SER A 114 2.47 -4.64 20.46
CA SER A 114 1.39 -5.34 21.13
C SER A 114 0.56 -6.22 20.19
N LEU A 115 0.73 -6.06 18.87
CA LEU A 115 0.07 -6.83 17.82
C LEU A 115 0.90 -8.04 17.35
N VAL A 116 2.15 -8.18 17.83
CA VAL A 116 3.04 -9.28 17.44
C VAL A 116 2.48 -10.63 17.88
N GLU A 117 1.97 -10.75 19.11
CA GLU A 117 1.49 -12.04 19.61
C GLU A 117 0.21 -12.51 18.91
N PRO A 118 -0.84 -11.66 18.73
CA PRO A 118 -1.99 -12.02 17.90
C PRO A 118 -1.61 -12.47 16.49
N LEU A 119 -0.62 -11.80 15.88
CA LEU A 119 -0.15 -12.15 14.54
C LEU A 119 0.56 -13.51 14.51
N LYS A 120 1.35 -13.84 15.53
CA LYS A 120 2.00 -15.16 15.65
C LYS A 120 0.97 -16.28 15.78
N GLU A 121 -0.06 -16.09 16.59
CA GLU A 121 -1.14 -17.08 16.74
C GLU A 121 -1.86 -17.32 15.41
N LEU A 122 -2.14 -16.26 14.65
CA LEU A 122 -2.69 -16.38 13.30
C LEU A 122 -1.81 -17.24 12.38
N TYR A 123 -0.49 -17.05 12.40
CA TYR A 123 0.42 -17.87 11.59
C TYR A 123 0.49 -19.32 12.06
N LYS A 124 0.47 -19.59 13.37
CA LYS A 124 0.39 -20.96 13.89
C LYS A 124 -0.86 -21.68 13.42
N GLU A 125 -2.00 -20.98 13.32
CA GLU A 125 -3.26 -21.54 12.83
C GLU A 125 -3.23 -21.80 11.31
N LEU A 126 -2.70 -20.85 10.53
CA LEU A 126 -2.85 -20.86 9.08
C LEU A 126 -1.68 -21.52 8.32
N PHE A 127 -0.48 -21.59 8.91
CA PHE A 127 0.66 -22.21 8.22
C PHE A 127 0.48 -23.73 8.12
N PRO A 128 0.64 -24.33 6.92
CA PRO A 128 0.42 -25.75 6.73
C PRO A 128 1.32 -26.61 7.61
N ASN A 129 0.75 -27.66 8.21
CA ASN A 129 1.48 -28.71 8.93
C ASN A 129 2.40 -28.19 10.05
N GLY A 130 2.08 -27.06 10.67
CA GLY A 130 2.90 -26.46 11.74
C GLY A 130 4.25 -25.91 11.25
N LYS A 131 4.39 -25.64 9.96
CA LYS A 131 5.58 -24.97 9.40
C LYS A 131 5.69 -23.52 9.89
N LEU A 132 6.89 -22.95 9.76
CA LEU A 132 7.17 -21.55 10.09
C LEU A 132 7.03 -20.59 8.89
N ASN A 133 6.76 -21.13 7.69
CA ASN A 133 6.58 -20.40 6.44
C ASN A 133 5.85 -21.29 5.41
N GLN A 134 5.56 -20.74 4.24
CA GLN A 134 4.80 -21.35 3.15
C GLN A 134 5.60 -21.44 1.83
N ILE A 135 6.92 -21.31 1.88
CA ILE A 135 7.80 -21.23 0.70
C ILE A 135 7.63 -22.45 -0.22
N ASP A 136 7.48 -23.64 0.37
CA ASP A 136 7.38 -24.90 -0.37
C ASP A 136 5.95 -25.24 -0.85
N GLU A 137 4.97 -24.36 -0.61
CA GLU A 137 3.58 -24.63 -0.91
C GLU A 137 3.25 -24.41 -2.39
N ILE A 138 2.92 -25.51 -3.09
CA ILE A 138 2.77 -25.53 -4.56
C ILE A 138 1.69 -24.57 -5.06
N TRP A 139 0.59 -24.41 -4.31
CA TRP A 139 -0.54 -23.56 -4.73
C TRP A 139 -0.13 -22.09 -4.91
N THR A 140 0.93 -21.65 -4.24
CA THR A 140 1.49 -20.30 -4.37
C THR A 140 2.09 -20.06 -5.75
N LEU A 141 2.40 -21.10 -6.52
CA LEU A 141 2.94 -21.01 -7.88
C LEU A 141 1.85 -20.90 -8.96
N ASN A 142 0.59 -21.15 -8.62
CA ASN A 142 -0.54 -21.19 -9.58
C ASN A 142 -0.69 -19.89 -10.36
N TYR A 143 -0.38 -18.75 -9.73
CA TYR A 143 -0.50 -17.45 -10.39
C TYR A 143 0.51 -17.27 -11.55
N LEU A 144 1.68 -17.91 -11.50
CA LEU A 144 2.67 -17.80 -12.59
C LEU A 144 2.18 -18.38 -13.92
N ASN A 145 1.32 -19.39 -13.87
CA ASN A 145 0.78 -20.05 -15.06
C ASN A 145 -0.28 -19.19 -15.77
N ASN A 146 -0.89 -18.25 -15.05
CA ASN A 146 -1.99 -17.41 -15.53
C ASN A 146 -1.67 -15.91 -15.43
N LYS A 147 -0.39 -15.54 -15.29
CA LYS A 147 -0.01 -14.14 -15.10
C LYS A 147 -0.29 -13.33 -16.37
N ASN A 148 -0.88 -12.16 -16.20
CA ASN A 148 -0.99 -11.14 -17.24
C ASN A 148 -0.27 -9.87 -16.75
N GLU A 149 0.61 -9.31 -17.57
CA GLU A 149 1.37 -8.10 -17.21
C GLU A 149 0.48 -6.87 -17.16
N GLU A 150 -0.56 -6.82 -18.00
CA GLU A 150 -1.52 -5.72 -18.03
C GLU A 150 -2.29 -5.59 -16.71
N ASP A 151 -2.51 -6.70 -16.02
CA ASP A 151 -3.20 -6.73 -14.73
C ASP A 151 -2.46 -5.90 -13.66
N LEU A 152 -1.14 -5.74 -13.76
CA LEU A 152 -0.33 -4.92 -12.85
C LEU A 152 -0.49 -3.42 -13.10
N LEU A 153 -1.10 -3.04 -14.22
CA LEU A 153 -1.33 -1.67 -14.65
C LEU A 153 -2.80 -1.23 -14.52
N CYS A 154 -3.70 -2.18 -14.22
CA CYS A 154 -5.14 -1.98 -14.08
C CYS A 154 -5.51 -1.27 -12.76
N ILE A 155 -5.27 0.04 -12.71
CA ILE A 155 -5.74 0.88 -11.60
C ILE A 155 -7.28 0.98 -11.59
N PRO A 156 -7.90 1.31 -10.44
CA PRO A 156 -9.35 1.50 -10.38
C PRO A 156 -9.81 2.56 -11.39
N GLN A 157 -10.73 2.17 -12.28
CA GLN A 157 -11.29 3.06 -13.31
C GLN A 157 -12.51 3.84 -12.78
N THR A 158 -13.08 3.39 -11.68
CA THR A 158 -14.19 4.04 -10.98
C THR A 158 -13.67 4.83 -9.78
N GLY A 159 -14.25 6.00 -9.56
CA GLY A 159 -13.80 6.95 -8.54
C GLY A 159 -12.87 8.01 -9.12
N GLY A 160 -12.63 9.05 -8.35
CA GLY A 160 -11.84 10.21 -8.74
C GLY A 160 -11.08 10.80 -7.56
N ALA A 161 -10.51 11.99 -7.79
CA ALA A 161 -9.99 12.81 -6.71
C ALA A 161 -11.15 13.28 -5.83
N THR A 162 -10.96 13.35 -4.52
CA THR A 162 -11.95 13.92 -3.58
C THR A 162 -11.32 15.09 -2.84
N PHE A 163 -12.16 16.02 -2.37
CA PHE A 163 -11.65 17.18 -1.64
C PHE A 163 -11.03 16.76 -0.30
N ASP A 164 -11.66 15.80 0.38
CA ASP A 164 -11.14 15.20 1.61
C ASP A 164 -9.79 14.50 1.38
N GLY A 165 -9.64 13.79 0.26
CA GLY A 165 -8.39 13.16 -0.14
C GLY A 165 -7.28 14.19 -0.39
N LEU A 166 -7.58 15.31 -1.06
CA LEU A 166 -6.64 16.41 -1.24
C LEU A 166 -6.24 17.04 0.10
N LYS A 167 -7.22 17.37 0.95
CA LYS A 167 -6.99 17.95 2.27
C LYS A 167 -6.10 17.03 3.12
N LEU A 168 -6.42 15.73 3.15
CA LEU A 168 -5.63 14.72 3.84
C LEU A 168 -4.18 14.68 3.32
N ASN A 169 -3.98 14.73 1.99
CA ASN A 169 -2.64 14.72 1.42
C ASN A 169 -1.83 15.95 1.84
N ILE A 170 -2.45 17.14 1.84
CA ILE A 170 -1.80 18.37 2.29
C ILE A 170 -1.44 18.28 3.79
N GLU A 171 -2.38 17.84 4.62
CA GLU A 171 -2.17 17.65 6.07
C GLU A 171 -0.98 16.71 6.34
N VAL A 172 -0.96 15.55 5.69
CA VAL A 172 0.13 14.56 5.84
C VAL A 172 1.48 15.11 5.41
N ILE A 173 1.56 15.82 4.28
CA ILE A 173 2.84 16.40 3.79
C ILE A 173 3.38 17.42 4.79
N ILE A 174 2.54 18.34 5.27
CA ILE A 174 2.96 19.39 6.22
C ILE A 174 3.45 18.74 7.52
N LEU A 175 2.67 17.81 8.09
CA LEU A 175 3.02 17.12 9.32
C LEU A 175 4.29 16.28 9.16
N PHE A 176 4.48 15.63 8.01
CA PHE A 176 5.70 14.87 7.74
C PHE A 176 6.92 15.79 7.71
N ILE A 177 6.87 16.90 6.97
CA ILE A 177 7.98 17.85 6.88
C ILE A 177 8.32 18.43 8.26
N GLU A 178 7.31 18.81 9.04
CA GLU A 178 7.50 19.28 10.42
C GLU A 178 8.22 18.23 11.28
N ASN A 179 7.72 17.00 11.31
CA ASN A 179 8.33 15.92 12.10
C ASN A 179 9.75 15.58 11.60
N TRP A 180 9.97 15.57 10.29
CA TRP A 180 11.27 15.28 9.70
C TRP A 180 12.32 16.32 10.09
N ILE A 181 11.98 17.61 10.06
CA ILE A 181 12.85 18.71 10.54
C ILE A 181 13.17 18.53 12.03
N LEU A 182 12.21 18.03 12.81
CA LEU A 182 12.39 17.67 14.23
C LEU A 182 13.10 16.32 14.43
N LYS A 183 13.69 15.73 13.39
CA LYS A 183 14.41 14.45 13.40
C LYS A 183 13.54 13.25 13.79
N LYS A 184 12.24 13.33 13.54
CA LYS A 184 11.27 12.23 13.69
C LYS A 184 10.86 11.73 12.31
N GLY A 185 11.24 10.51 11.96
CA GLY A 185 10.95 9.92 10.65
C GLY A 185 9.53 9.37 10.48
N HIS A 186 8.73 9.37 11.55
CA HIS A 186 7.34 8.94 11.55
C HIS A 186 6.52 9.76 12.54
N PHE A 187 5.19 9.75 12.38
CA PHE A 187 4.24 10.39 13.29
C PHE A 187 2.90 9.64 13.27
N ILE A 188 2.03 9.92 14.25
CA ILE A 188 0.68 9.36 14.27
C ILE A 188 -0.30 10.44 13.81
N TYR A 189 -1.15 10.09 12.85
CA TYR A 189 -2.21 10.96 12.36
C TYR A 189 -3.47 10.16 12.05
N LYS A 190 -4.61 10.63 12.58
CA LYS A 190 -5.93 9.98 12.41
C LYS A 190 -5.89 8.46 12.67
N GLY A 191 -5.22 8.04 13.75
CA GLY A 191 -5.12 6.64 14.16
C GLY A 191 -4.19 5.77 13.30
N LYS A 192 -3.33 6.35 12.46
CA LYS A 192 -2.36 5.64 11.63
C LYS A 192 -0.95 6.15 11.87
N VAL A 193 0.04 5.26 11.85
CA VAL A 193 1.43 5.69 11.67
C VAL A 193 1.63 6.14 10.23
N GLU A 194 2.25 7.30 10.06
CA GLU A 194 2.62 7.89 8.79
C GLU A 194 4.13 8.11 8.74
N ASP A 195 4.73 7.89 7.56
CA ASP A 195 6.16 8.01 7.30
C ASP A 195 6.43 8.70 5.95
N SER A 196 7.66 8.60 5.46
CA SER A 196 8.06 9.18 4.18
C SER A 196 7.28 8.59 3.00
N ALA A 197 6.93 7.30 3.01
CA ALA A 197 6.20 6.67 1.93
C ALA A 197 4.78 7.26 1.82
N THR A 198 4.14 7.56 2.96
CA THR A 198 2.84 8.25 2.96
C THR A 198 2.97 9.68 2.40
N ALA A 199 3.99 10.43 2.80
CA ALA A 199 4.22 11.78 2.26
C ALA A 199 4.50 11.76 0.75
N GLU A 200 5.24 10.75 0.28
CA GLU A 200 5.58 10.53 -1.12
C GLU A 200 4.35 10.25 -2.00
N ILE A 201 3.46 9.33 -1.58
CA ILE A 201 2.20 9.11 -2.31
C ILE A 201 1.31 10.36 -2.26
N SER A 202 1.26 11.06 -1.12
CA SER A 202 0.47 12.29 -0.98
C SER A 202 0.92 13.38 -1.94
N ARG A 203 2.22 13.68 -2.03
CA ARG A 203 2.71 14.71 -2.97
C ARG A 203 2.57 14.27 -4.43
N SER A 204 2.78 12.99 -4.71
CA SER A 204 2.68 12.42 -6.07
C SER A 204 1.25 12.52 -6.60
N GLN A 205 0.26 12.20 -5.75
CA GLN A 205 -1.14 12.32 -6.09
C GLN A 205 -1.56 13.78 -6.36
N ILE A 206 -1.14 14.73 -5.51
CA ILE A 206 -1.40 16.17 -5.74
C ILE A 206 -0.78 16.63 -7.06
N TRP A 207 0.49 16.29 -7.32
CA TRP A 207 1.17 16.62 -8.57
C TRP A 207 0.39 16.10 -9.79
N GLN A 208 -0.03 14.84 -9.74
CA GLN A 208 -0.76 14.23 -10.85
C GLN A 208 -2.12 14.89 -11.08
N GLN A 209 -2.83 15.21 -9.99
CA GLN A 209 -4.11 15.92 -10.02
C GLN A 209 -3.98 17.31 -10.64
N ILE A 210 -2.97 18.10 -10.24
CA ILE A 210 -2.68 19.41 -10.81
C ILE A 210 -2.35 19.28 -12.30
N ARG A 211 -1.41 18.38 -12.63
CA ARG A 211 -0.94 18.18 -14.01
C ARG A 211 -2.07 17.86 -14.98
N HIS A 212 -3.00 17.00 -14.57
CA HIS A 212 -4.11 16.54 -15.43
C HIS A 212 -5.39 17.33 -15.27
N LYS A 213 -5.38 18.38 -14.44
CA LYS A 213 -6.57 19.19 -14.09
C LYS A 213 -7.71 18.27 -13.64
N ALA A 214 -7.42 17.41 -12.66
CA ALA A 214 -8.35 16.42 -12.16
C ALA A 214 -9.64 17.09 -11.69
N VAL A 215 -10.78 16.47 -12.02
CA VAL A 215 -12.09 16.87 -11.54
C VAL A 215 -12.35 16.13 -10.23
N PHE A 216 -12.82 16.86 -9.24
CA PHE A 216 -13.13 16.34 -7.92
C PHE A 216 -14.53 15.71 -7.93
N GLU A 217 -14.70 14.62 -7.21
CA GLU A 217 -16.01 14.04 -6.93
C GLU A 217 -16.88 15.07 -6.20
N ILE A 218 -18.14 15.16 -6.60
CA ILE A 218 -19.13 15.98 -5.92
C ILE A 218 -19.64 15.15 -4.74
N THR A 219 -19.22 15.51 -3.52
CA THR A 219 -19.96 15.15 -2.31
C THR A 219 -21.20 16.04 -2.23
N ASN A 220 -22.27 15.62 -1.56
CA ASN A 220 -23.64 16.22 -1.60
C ASN A 220 -23.78 17.73 -1.31
N ASP A 221 -22.70 18.48 -1.12
CA ASP A 221 -22.67 19.94 -1.18
C ASP A 221 -22.32 20.39 -2.61
N ASN A 222 -23.27 21.09 -3.24
CA ASN A 222 -23.38 21.43 -4.68
C ASN A 222 -22.25 22.26 -5.34
N GLU A 223 -21.00 22.16 -4.91
CA GLU A 223 -19.88 22.89 -5.54
C GLU A 223 -18.91 21.95 -6.25
N LYS A 224 -18.91 21.99 -7.58
CA LYS A 224 -17.79 21.48 -8.38
C LYS A 224 -16.59 22.39 -8.13
N LEU A 225 -15.72 22.01 -7.20
CA LEU A 225 -14.42 22.67 -7.06
C LEU A 225 -13.50 22.24 -8.20
N PHE A 226 -13.10 23.21 -9.02
CA PHE A 226 -12.01 23.05 -9.98
C PHE A 226 -10.72 23.58 -9.35
N LEU A 227 -9.60 22.88 -9.52
CA LEU A 227 -8.30 23.48 -9.25
C LEU A 227 -8.15 24.74 -10.12
N PRO A 228 -7.72 25.88 -9.56
CA PRO A 228 -7.72 27.16 -10.25
C PRO A 228 -6.93 27.08 -11.55
N HIS A 229 -7.45 27.71 -12.61
CA HIS A 229 -6.95 27.59 -13.99
C HIS A 229 -5.50 28.04 -14.21
N ASN A 230 -4.85 28.69 -13.23
CA ASN A 230 -3.56 29.37 -13.39
C ASN A 230 -2.45 28.92 -12.42
N ILE A 231 -2.38 27.64 -12.04
CA ILE A 231 -1.16 27.11 -11.40
C ILE A 231 -0.15 26.74 -12.51
N SER A 232 0.56 27.74 -13.01
CA SER A 232 1.76 27.57 -13.83
C SER A 232 2.92 27.17 -12.92
N LEU A 233 3.14 25.86 -12.70
CA LEU A 233 4.39 25.37 -12.13
C LEU A 233 5.44 25.31 -13.26
N SER A 234 6.14 26.41 -13.46
CA SER A 234 7.41 26.42 -14.18
C SER A 234 8.45 25.75 -13.27
N PHE A 235 8.69 24.46 -13.48
CA PHE A 235 9.87 23.80 -12.93
C PHE A 235 11.06 24.21 -13.81
N VAL A 236 12.03 24.93 -13.21
CA VAL A 236 13.38 25.13 -13.77
C VAL A 236 14.22 23.91 -13.42
#